data_AF-A0A1C5BDS6-F1
#
_entry.id   AF-A0A1C5BDS6-F1
#
_cell.length_a   1.000
_cell.length_b   1.000
_cell.length_c   1.000
_cell.angle_alpha   90.00
_cell.angle_beta   90.00
_cell.angle_gamma   90.00
#
_symmetry.space_group_name_H-M   'P 1'
#
loop_
_entity.id
_entity.type
_entity.pdbx_description
1 polymer ?
#
loop_
_entity_poly.entity_id
_entity_poly.type
_entity_poly.pdbx_seq_one_letter_code
_entity_poly.pdbx_strand_id
1 'polypeptide(L)' 'MRAAWTELVDVYRDIGLLGSDVSADHVARTLIATAQGFIAQPAMFGDAEPEVLENGLRGLMSMDLQKIS' A
#
# COMPACT_ATOMS: atom_id res chain seq x y z
N MET A 1 -4.89 -11.24 -13.03
CA MET A 1 -4.97 -10.58 -11.71
C MET A 1 -3.90 -9.51 -11.52
N ARG A 2 -2.59 -9.81 -11.59
CA ARG A 2 -1.50 -8.80 -11.52
C ARG A 2 -1.66 -7.65 -12.54
N ALA A 3 -2.00 -7.96 -13.79
CA ALA A 3 -2.22 -6.93 -14.83
C ALA A 3 -3.33 -5.93 -14.47
N ALA A 4 -4.41 -6.37 -13.83
CA ALA A 4 -5.50 -5.49 -13.40
C ALA A 4 -5.08 -4.55 -12.27
N TRP A 5 -4.16 -4.97 -11.38
CA TRP A 5 -3.59 -4.09 -10.36
C TRP A 5 -2.64 -3.05 -10.95
N THR A 6 -1.90 -3.42 -11.99
CA THR A 6 -1.07 -2.46 -12.74
C THR A 6 -1.94 -1.44 -13.47
N GLU A 7 -3.01 -1.88 -14.14
CA GLU A 7 -3.98 -1.00 -14.79
C GLU A 7 -4.64 -0.03 -13.79
N LEU A 8 -5.02 -0.50 -12.59
CA LEU A 8 -5.53 0.36 -11.53
C LEU A 8 -4.53 1.45 -11.12
N VAL A 9 -3.24 1.09 -11.01
CA VAL A 9 -2.16 2.04 -10.69
C VAL A 9 -2.03 3.09 -11.80
N ASP A 10 -2.16 2.69 -13.06
CA ASP A 10 -2.09 3.62 -14.18
C ASP A 10 -3.31 4.56 -14.20
N VAL A 11 -4.51 4.06 -13.89
CA VAL A 11 -5.71 4.91 -13.70
C VAL A 11 -5.48 5.95 -12.62
N TYR A 12 -4.88 5.59 -11.48
CA TYR A 12 -4.58 6.56 -10.40
C TYR A 12 -3.58 7.63 -10.84
N ARG A 13 -2.66 7.32 -11.74
CA ARG A 13 -1.72 8.29 -12.30
C ARG A 13 -2.39 9.23 -13.28
N ASP A 14 -3.21 8.69 -14.17
CA ASP A 14 -3.90 9.46 -15.20
C ASP A 14 -4.79 10.56 -14.60
N ILE A 15 -5.37 10.31 -13.42
CA ILE A 15 -6.19 11.29 -12.68
C ILE A 15 -5.38 12.13 -11.68
N GLY A 16 -4.06 11.97 -11.62
CA GLY A 16 -3.17 12.75 -10.76
C GLY A 16 -3.17 12.38 -9.28
N LEU A 17 -3.77 11.25 -8.89
CA LEU A 17 -3.75 10.77 -7.50
C LEU A 17 -2.41 10.14 -7.10
N LEU A 18 -1.65 9.62 -8.06
CA LEU A 18 -0.40 8.91 -7.82
C LEU A 18 0.71 9.40 -8.75
N GLY A 19 1.92 9.59 -8.21
CA GLY A 19 3.11 9.92 -8.99
C GLY A 19 3.62 8.77 -9.86
N SER A 20 4.42 9.08 -10.86
CA SER A 20 5.00 8.12 -11.81
C SER A 20 6.47 7.76 -11.52
N ASP A 21 7.04 8.22 -10.41
CA ASP A 21 8.46 8.04 -10.08
C ASP A 21 8.85 6.59 -9.75
N VAL A 22 7.87 5.76 -9.37
CA VAL A 22 8.04 4.34 -9.06
C VAL A 22 7.36 3.48 -10.13
N SER A 23 7.95 2.37 -10.52
CA SER A 23 7.36 1.43 -11.49
C SER A 23 5.93 1.01 -11.09
N ALA A 24 5.03 0.98 -12.08
CA ALA A 24 3.65 0.50 -11.93
C ALA A 24 3.58 -0.89 -11.29
N ASP A 25 4.49 -1.79 -11.69
CA ASP A 25 4.57 -3.15 -11.17
C ASP A 25 4.93 -3.18 -9.69
N HIS A 26 5.85 -2.32 -9.26
CA HIS A 26 6.28 -2.26 -7.87
C HIS A 26 5.14 -1.74 -6.99
N VAL A 27 4.45 -0.67 -7.43
CA VAL A 27 3.29 -0.15 -6.71
C VAL A 27 2.19 -1.20 -6.63
N ALA A 28 1.87 -1.88 -7.74
CA ALA A 28 0.85 -2.93 -7.77
C ALA A 28 1.18 -4.08 -6.81
N ARG A 29 2.44 -4.53 -6.76
CA ARG A 29 2.89 -5.57 -5.80
C ARG A 29 2.76 -5.11 -4.35
N THR A 30 3.11 -3.86 -4.05
CA THR A 30 2.95 -3.30 -2.70
C THR A 30 1.48 -3.21 -2.30
N LEU A 31 0.60 -2.74 -3.20
CA LEU A 31 -0.85 -2.70 -2.97
C LEU A 31 -1.44 -4.10 -2.70
N ILE A 32 -1.00 -5.10 -3.48
CA ILE A 32 -1.41 -6.49 -3.28
C ILE A 32 -0.95 -6.96 -1.89
N ALA A 33 0.30 -6.70 -1.50
CA ALA A 33 0.83 -7.13 -0.21
C ALA A 33 0.09 -6.47 0.97
N THR A 34 -0.21 -5.16 0.89
CA THR A 34 -0.96 -4.46 1.94
C THR A 34 -2.40 -4.96 2.04
N ALA A 35 -3.09 -5.14 0.90
CA ALA A 35 -4.45 -5.67 0.87
C ALA A 35 -4.52 -7.11 1.42
N GLN A 36 -3.62 -7.99 0.98
CA GLN A 36 -3.56 -9.37 1.47
C GLN A 36 -3.18 -9.44 2.95
N GLY A 37 -2.21 -8.63 3.38
CA GLY A 37 -1.82 -8.53 4.79
C GLY A 37 -2.99 -8.09 5.67
N PHE A 38 -3.76 -7.09 5.23
CA PHE A 38 -4.97 -6.66 5.93
C PHE A 38 -6.04 -7.74 5.99
N ILE A 39 -6.31 -8.45 4.89
CA ILE A 39 -7.28 -9.56 4.88
C ILE A 39 -6.85 -10.70 5.82
N ALA A 40 -5.55 -10.95 5.96
CA ALA A 40 -5.04 -11.98 6.86
C ALA A 40 -5.19 -11.61 8.35
N GLN A 41 -5.19 -10.32 8.70
CA GLN A 41 -5.22 -9.88 10.10
C GLN A 41 -6.47 -10.32 10.87
N PRO A 42 -7.71 -10.14 10.37
CA PRO A 42 -8.92 -10.66 11.04
C PRO A 42 -8.88 -12.17 11.29
N ALA A 43 -8.32 -12.93 10.34
CA ALA A 43 -8.22 -14.38 10.47
C ALA A 43 -7.20 -14.81 11.54
N MET A 44 -6.19 -13.99 11.82
CA MET A 44 -5.12 -14.30 12.77
C MET A 44 -5.33 -13.69 14.16
N PHE A 45 -5.95 -12.52 14.23
CA PHE A 45 -5.98 -11.69 15.44
C PHE A 45 -7.40 -11.26 15.87
N GLY A 46 -8.43 -11.58 15.08
CA GLY A 46 -9.75 -10.96 15.23
C GLY A 46 -9.78 -9.54 14.65
N ASP A 47 -10.96 -8.92 14.66
CA ASP A 47 -11.30 -7.57 14.17
C ASP A 47 -10.10 -6.69 13.73
N ALA A 48 -10.02 -6.39 12.43
CA ALA A 48 -9.12 -5.38 11.89
C ALA A 48 -9.94 -4.25 11.29
N GLU A 49 -9.99 -3.13 12.00
CA GLU A 49 -10.57 -1.90 11.47
C GLU A 49 -9.67 -1.35 10.34
N PRO A 50 -10.23 -0.84 9.22
CA PRO A 50 -9.46 -0.24 8.13
C PRO A 50 -8.44 0.81 8.58
N GLU A 51 -8.75 1.53 9.66
CA GLU A 51 -7.93 2.53 10.32
C GLU A 51 -6.59 1.97 10.81
N VAL A 52 -6.52 0.67 11.15
CA VAL A 52 -5.28 0.01 11.56
C VAL A 52 -4.29 -0.01 10.39
N LEU A 53 -4.76 -0.36 9.19
CA LEU A 53 -3.94 -0.38 7.99
C LEU A 53 -3.51 1.04 7.59
N GLU A 54 -4.44 1.99 7.60
CA GLU A 54 -4.15 3.38 7.22
C GLU A 54 -3.09 4.00 8.14
N ASN A 55 -3.33 3.96 9.45
CA ASN A 55 -2.45 4.57 10.43
C ASN A 55 -1.08 3.87 10.46
N GLY A 56 -1.05 2.54 10.34
CA GLY A 56 0.18 1.76 10.26
C GLY A 56 1.02 2.14 9.03
N LEU A 57 0.41 2.23 7.85
CA LEU A 57 1.10 2.61 6.62
C LEU A 57 1.63 4.04 6.69
N ARG A 58 0.83 4.99 7.22
CA ARG A 58 1.27 6.37 7.46
C ARG A 58 2.48 6.43 8.39
N GLY A 59 2.47 5.65 9.47
CA GLY A 59 3.60 5.53 10.39
C GLY A 59 4.87 5.04 9.70
N LEU A 60 4.78 3.95 8.93
CA LEU A 60 5.93 3.40 8.17
C LEU A 60 6.49 4.38 7.15
N MET A 61 5.63 5.10 6.42
CA MET A 61 6.06 6.08 5.42
C MET A 61 6.61 7.37 6.01
N SER A 62 6.41 7.61 7.30
CA SER A 62 6.96 8.76 8.03
C SER A 62 8.35 8.49 8.65
N MET A 63 8.91 7.29 8.46
CA MET A 63 10.23 6.93 9.00
C MET A 63 11.31 7.84 8.42
N ASP A 64 12.11 8.42 9.32
CA ASP A 64 13.24 9.28 8.99
C ASP A 64 14.53 8.63 9.48
N LEU A 65 15.31 8.09 8.54
CA LEU A 65 16.56 7.38 8.83
C LEU A 65 17.66 8.31 9.35
N GLN A 66 17.57 9.62 9.13
CA GLN A 66 18.56 10.57 9.64
C GLN A 66 18.46 10.74 11.16
N LYS A 67 17.32 10.40 11.78
CA LYS A 67 17.15 10.44 13.24
C LYS A 67 17.83 9.27 13.98
N ILE A 68 18.41 8.33 13.25
CA ILE A 68 19.03 7.11 13.79
C ILE A 68 20.58 7.23 13.79
N SER A 69 21.16 8.27 13.17
CA SER A 69 22.61 8.55 13.16
C SER A 69 23.02 9.52 14.26
#